data_AF-A0A7S1BWC7-F1
#
_entry.id   AF-A0A7S1BWC7-F1
#
_cell.length_a   1.000
_cell.length_b   1.000
_cell.length_c   1.000
_cell.angle_alpha   90.00
_cell.angle_beta   90.00
_cell.angle_gamma   90.00
#
_symmetry.space_group_name_H-M   'P 1'
#
loop_
_entity.id
_entity.type
_entity.pdbx_description
1 polymer ?
#
loop_
_entity_poly.entity_id
_entity_poly.type
_entity_poly.pdbx_seq_one_letter_code
_entity_poly.pdbx_strand_id
1 'polypeptide(L)'
;MNIDSFVAHSVSSAPASRDDRHDHVEQAALGGSADAAVFAVIRALTGDRLDTSLQVPEYTYETWHLAAAAVLGGLSGLLGLFFILLLAIFEQLRKRLSDRFFKKGALRWVGAVLFPVLALSACGYVEKQHPYGVGSDISRLYQLVEYAASLDAANDISDDCAPLIKDPTTMLHAALLKVTLTALSLGFGLVGGIVLPLLFAGLCLAVAVLLAVPSLPVLVVLPCVTVSVCGSFVPLPFFFSFLMVSVLPVDGSVGAPIFVSVLAAYTLNIGLGFIPFALTRKTRKLQEEITMRRNQEYQHDFEDSLPRMS
;
A
#
# COMPACT_ATOMS: atom_id res chain seq x y z
N MET A 1 -4.11 -12.43 2.68
CA MET A 1 -2.65 -12.65 2.79
C MET A 1 -2.16 -11.96 4.05
N ASN A 2 -1.67 -12.70 5.03
CA ASN A 2 -1.21 -12.12 6.30
C ASN A 2 0.23 -11.62 6.10
N ILE A 3 0.50 -10.33 6.29
CA ILE A 3 1.84 -9.75 6.10
C ILE A 3 2.87 -10.53 6.92
N ASP A 4 2.46 -11.03 8.09
CA ASP A 4 3.30 -11.82 8.98
C ASP A 4 3.76 -13.16 8.40
N SER A 5 2.96 -13.84 7.55
CA SER A 5 3.38 -15.12 6.95
C SER A 5 4.32 -14.92 5.76
N PHE A 6 4.11 -13.86 4.97
CA PHE A 6 5.02 -13.48 3.89
C PHE A 6 6.38 -13.00 4.45
N VAL A 7 6.33 -12.23 5.54
CA VAL A 7 7.53 -11.81 6.29
C VAL A 7 8.21 -12.99 6.98
N ALA A 8 7.48 -13.92 7.60
CA ALA A 8 8.09 -15.06 8.28
C ALA A 8 8.84 -16.00 7.31
N HIS A 9 8.33 -16.21 6.10
CA HIS A 9 9.02 -17.02 5.09
C HIS A 9 10.27 -16.34 4.52
N SER A 10 10.31 -15.01 4.47
CA SER A 10 11.45 -14.24 3.96
C SER A 10 12.59 -14.06 4.98
N VAL A 11 12.39 -14.53 6.22
CA VAL A 11 13.21 -14.13 7.37
C VAL A 11 13.88 -15.32 8.09
N SER A 12 13.52 -16.56 7.74
CA SER A 12 14.05 -17.77 8.39
C SER A 12 15.50 -18.12 8.03
N SER A 13 16.19 -17.36 7.17
CA SER A 13 17.62 -17.55 6.87
C SER A 13 18.49 -16.72 7.82
N ALA A 14 19.50 -17.39 8.39
CA ALA A 14 20.57 -16.82 9.22
C ALA A 14 21.37 -15.72 8.45
N PRO A 15 22.36 -14.99 9.02
CA PRO A 15 22.90 -13.77 8.41
C PRO A 15 23.26 -14.02 6.95
N ALA A 16 22.43 -13.44 6.07
CA ALA A 16 22.36 -13.76 4.66
C ALA A 16 23.77 -13.77 4.09
N SER A 17 24.23 -14.96 3.73
CA SER A 17 25.36 -15.10 2.83
C SER A 17 25.08 -14.25 1.59
N ARG A 18 26.10 -13.84 0.86
CA ARG A 18 25.91 -13.02 -0.35
C ARG A 18 24.91 -13.67 -1.33
N ASP A 19 24.79 -14.99 -1.28
CA ASP A 19 23.86 -15.80 -2.07
C ASP A 19 22.39 -15.58 -1.67
N ASP A 20 22.07 -15.47 -0.38
CA ASP A 20 20.68 -15.27 0.10
C ASP A 20 20.04 -13.97 -0.41
N ARG A 21 20.85 -12.93 -0.71
CA ARG A 21 20.32 -11.67 -1.28
C ARG A 21 19.89 -11.81 -2.73
N HIS A 22 20.56 -12.67 -3.48
CA HIS A 22 20.22 -12.93 -4.88
C HIS A 22 18.86 -13.64 -4.96
N ASP A 23 18.67 -14.64 -4.10
CA ASP A 23 17.43 -15.43 -4.02
C ASP A 23 16.20 -14.56 -3.71
N HIS A 24 16.33 -13.54 -2.85
CA HIS A 24 15.22 -12.64 -2.55
C HIS A 24 14.80 -11.77 -3.75
N VAL A 25 15.75 -11.27 -4.52
CA VAL A 25 15.44 -10.45 -5.71
C VAL A 25 14.80 -11.34 -6.78
N GLU A 26 15.32 -12.55 -6.96
CA GLU A 26 14.77 -13.53 -7.89
C GLU A 26 13.34 -13.95 -7.50
N GLN A 27 13.09 -14.25 -6.22
CA GLN A 27 11.75 -14.56 -5.71
C GLN A 27 10.77 -13.40 -5.87
N ALA A 28 11.20 -12.16 -5.62
CA ALA A 28 10.36 -10.98 -5.83
C ALA A 28 10.00 -10.79 -7.32
N ALA A 29 10.98 -10.98 -8.21
CA ALA A 29 10.75 -10.92 -9.66
C ALA A 29 9.79 -12.03 -10.13
N LEU A 30 10.02 -13.27 -9.69
CA LEU A 30 9.16 -14.42 -10.01
C LEU A 30 7.72 -14.20 -9.49
N GLY A 31 7.57 -13.73 -8.24
CA GLY A 31 6.28 -13.40 -7.67
C GLY A 31 5.52 -12.36 -8.50
N GLY A 32 6.19 -11.27 -8.91
CA GLY A 32 5.57 -10.24 -9.74
C GLY A 32 5.14 -10.74 -11.11
N SER A 33 5.92 -11.63 -11.72
CA SER A 33 5.56 -12.24 -13.00
C SER A 33 4.38 -13.22 -12.89
N ALA A 34 4.32 -14.00 -11.80
CA ALA A 34 3.22 -14.93 -11.53
C ALA A 34 1.92 -14.17 -11.27
N ASP A 35 1.96 -13.12 -10.45
CA ASP A 35 0.80 -12.28 -10.16
C ASP A 35 0.27 -11.59 -11.43
N ALA A 36 1.17 -11.12 -12.31
CA ALA A 36 0.79 -10.53 -13.59
C ALA A 36 0.11 -11.56 -14.51
N ALA A 37 0.60 -12.80 -14.54
CA ALA A 37 0.00 -13.88 -15.30
C ALA A 37 -1.39 -14.25 -14.76
N VAL A 38 -1.54 -14.38 -13.44
CA VAL A 38 -2.84 -14.66 -12.79
C VAL A 38 -3.83 -13.54 -13.07
N PHE A 39 -3.40 -12.28 -12.96
CA PHE A 39 -4.24 -11.13 -13.29
C PHE A 39 -4.69 -11.16 -14.74
N ALA A 40 -3.78 -11.43 -15.68
CA ALA A 40 -4.10 -11.56 -17.09
C ALA A 40 -5.13 -12.68 -17.36
N VAL A 41 -4.98 -13.83 -16.70
CA VAL A 41 -5.94 -14.95 -16.80
C VAL A 41 -7.31 -14.56 -16.23
N ILE A 42 -7.36 -13.97 -15.03
CA ILE A 42 -8.62 -13.54 -14.41
C ILE A 42 -9.33 -12.53 -15.31
N ARG A 43 -8.60 -11.55 -15.85
CA ARG A 43 -9.15 -10.55 -16.77
C ARG A 43 -9.67 -11.19 -18.06
N ALA A 44 -8.95 -12.16 -18.61
CA ALA A 44 -9.39 -12.91 -19.77
C ALA A 44 -10.68 -13.70 -19.48
N LEU A 45 -10.86 -14.19 -18.25
CA LEU A 45 -12.04 -14.95 -17.82
C LEU A 45 -13.24 -14.05 -17.49
N THR A 46 -13.05 -12.91 -16.83
CA THR A 46 -14.15 -12.02 -16.43
C THR A 46 -14.75 -11.26 -17.60
N GLY A 47 -14.01 -11.06 -18.70
CA GLY A 47 -14.52 -10.34 -19.88
C GLY A 47 -14.77 -8.85 -19.66
N ASP A 48 -14.79 -8.38 -18.42
CA ASP A 48 -14.86 -6.98 -18.02
C ASP A 48 -13.62 -6.24 -18.51
N ARG A 49 -13.76 -5.60 -19.66
CA ARG A 49 -12.97 -4.42 -19.99
C ARG A 49 -13.61 -3.27 -19.22
N LEU A 50 -12.84 -2.53 -18.42
CA LEU A 50 -13.27 -1.18 -18.02
C LEU A 50 -13.80 -0.51 -19.29
N ASP A 51 -15.03 0.00 -19.23
CA ASP A 51 -15.79 0.42 -20.40
C ASP A 51 -14.91 1.13 -21.43
N THR A 52 -14.90 0.61 -22.65
CA THR A 52 -14.22 1.20 -23.81
C THR A 52 -14.78 2.57 -24.21
N SER A 53 -15.73 3.11 -23.43
CA SER A 53 -16.30 4.44 -23.61
C SER A 53 -15.34 5.57 -23.22
N LEU A 54 -14.31 5.29 -22.42
CA LEU A 54 -13.29 6.29 -22.11
C LEU A 54 -12.41 6.51 -23.36
N GLN A 55 -12.73 7.55 -24.13
CA GLN A 55 -11.87 8.00 -25.22
C GLN A 55 -10.57 8.54 -24.62
N VAL A 56 -9.49 7.76 -24.77
CA VAL A 56 -8.16 8.15 -24.31
C VAL A 56 -7.54 9.06 -25.37
N PRO A 57 -7.08 10.27 -25.01
CA PRO A 57 -6.40 11.14 -25.95
C PRO A 57 -5.09 10.51 -26.45
N GLU A 58 -4.69 10.83 -27.68
CA GLU A 58 -3.45 10.31 -28.25
C GLU A 58 -2.25 10.82 -27.44
N TYR A 59 -1.47 9.89 -26.88
CA TYR A 59 -0.32 10.24 -26.05
C TYR A 59 0.96 10.31 -26.87
N THR A 60 1.57 11.49 -26.94
CA THR A 60 2.90 11.68 -27.51
C THR A 60 3.96 11.57 -26.42
N TYR A 61 4.87 10.60 -26.59
CA TYR A 61 5.94 10.38 -25.63
C TYR A 61 7.04 11.44 -25.77
N GLU A 62 7.33 12.15 -24.68
CA GLU A 62 8.46 13.07 -24.58
C GLU A 62 9.43 12.63 -23.48
N THR A 63 10.73 12.82 -23.68
CA THR A 63 11.76 12.33 -22.75
C THR A 63 11.68 12.96 -21.36
N TRP A 64 11.19 14.20 -21.25
CA TRP A 64 11.01 14.86 -19.96
C TRP A 64 9.90 14.21 -19.12
N HIS A 65 8.96 13.47 -19.73
CA HIS A 65 7.94 12.70 -19.00
C HIS A 65 8.58 11.65 -18.07
N LEU A 66 9.75 11.09 -18.42
CA LEU A 66 10.47 10.17 -17.53
C LEU A 66 11.00 10.89 -16.28
N ALA A 67 11.53 12.12 -16.44
CA ALA A 67 12.02 12.91 -15.32
C ALA A 67 10.86 13.33 -14.41
N ALA A 68 9.74 13.76 -14.99
CA ALA A 68 8.52 14.05 -14.25
C ALA A 68 8.02 12.82 -13.50
N ALA A 69 7.98 11.65 -14.15
CA ALA A 69 7.57 10.39 -13.54
C ALA A 69 8.45 10.01 -12.33
N ALA A 70 9.76 10.22 -12.39
CA ALA A 70 10.63 9.99 -11.23
C ALA A 70 10.28 10.90 -10.03
N VAL A 71 9.98 12.17 -10.29
CA VAL A 71 9.55 13.13 -9.24
C VAL A 71 8.18 12.74 -8.66
N LEU A 72 7.22 12.39 -9.52
CA LEU A 72 5.91 11.88 -9.10
C LEU A 72 6.03 10.61 -8.26
N GLY A 73 6.91 9.70 -8.66
CA GLY A 73 7.26 8.50 -7.89
C GLY A 73 7.83 8.85 -6.52
N GLY A 74 8.72 9.84 -6.43
CA GLY A 74 9.23 10.35 -5.16
C GLY A 74 8.11 10.87 -4.24
N LEU A 75 7.18 11.66 -4.77
CA LEU A 75 6.03 12.18 -4.01
C LEU A 75 5.10 11.04 -3.52
N SER A 76 4.78 10.09 -4.39
CA SER A 76 4.01 8.90 -4.02
C SER A 76 4.75 8.02 -3.00
N GLY A 77 6.07 7.92 -3.11
CA GLY A 77 6.94 7.23 -2.17
C GLY A 77 6.84 7.81 -0.77
N LEU A 78 6.85 9.15 -0.63
CA LEU A 78 6.64 9.84 0.64
C LEU A 78 5.27 9.55 1.26
N LEU A 79 4.21 9.51 0.44
CA LEU A 79 2.88 9.14 0.94
C LEU A 79 2.84 7.69 1.43
N GLY A 80 3.51 6.77 0.71
CA GLY A 80 3.69 5.38 1.13
C GLY A 80 4.53 5.23 2.40
N LEU A 81 5.59 6.02 2.57
CA LEU A 81 6.38 6.07 3.80
C LEU A 81 5.53 6.52 4.98
N PHE A 82 4.72 7.56 4.78
CA PHE A 82 3.78 8.06 5.76
C PHE A 82 2.77 6.98 6.18
N PHE A 83 2.23 6.21 5.22
CA PHE A 83 1.37 5.06 5.51
C PHE A 83 2.05 4.03 6.43
N ILE A 84 3.26 3.59 6.08
CA ILE A 84 4.00 2.59 6.87
C ILE A 84 4.28 3.11 8.29
N LEU A 85 4.67 4.38 8.41
CA LEU A 85 4.94 5.01 9.70
C LEU A 85 3.68 5.04 10.57
N LEU A 86 2.54 5.45 10.03
CA LEU A 86 1.27 5.44 10.75
C LEU A 86 0.85 4.03 11.14
N LEU A 87 1.00 3.05 10.25
CA LEU A 87 0.68 1.66 10.53
C LEU A 87 1.48 1.15 11.73
N ALA A 88 2.80 1.39 11.73
CA ALA A 88 3.67 1.02 12.83
C ALA A 88 3.27 1.70 14.15
N ILE A 89 2.88 2.98 14.11
CA ILE A 89 2.40 3.72 15.28
C ILE A 89 1.11 3.11 15.82
N PHE A 90 0.12 2.83 14.96
CA PHE A 90 -1.16 2.26 15.39
C PHE A 90 -1.03 0.83 15.89
N GLU A 91 -0.18 0.00 15.28
CA GLU A 91 0.14 -1.34 15.80
C GLU A 91 0.78 -1.25 17.20
N GLN A 92 1.74 -0.34 17.37
CA GLN A 92 2.39 -0.13 18.66
C GLN A 92 1.42 0.40 19.71
N LEU A 93 0.52 1.30 19.32
CA LEU A 93 -0.53 1.83 20.18
C LEU A 93 -1.49 0.71 20.63
N ARG A 94 -1.98 -0.10 19.69
CA ARG A 94 -2.82 -1.27 19.97
C ARG A 94 -2.11 -2.21 20.96
N LYS A 95 -0.85 -2.56 20.70
CA LYS A 95 -0.08 -3.45 21.59
C LYS A 95 0.00 -2.88 23.01
N ARG A 96 0.39 -1.61 23.15
CA ARG A 96 0.49 -0.94 24.46
C ARG A 96 -0.84 -0.85 25.20
N LEU A 97 -1.92 -0.52 24.49
CA LEU A 97 -3.25 -0.47 25.07
C LEU A 97 -3.69 -1.87 25.51
N SER A 98 -3.51 -2.87 24.65
CA SER A 98 -3.86 -4.26 24.95
C SER A 98 -3.12 -4.80 26.17
N ASP A 99 -1.81 -4.55 26.29
CA ASP A 99 -1.02 -4.95 27.45
C ASP A 99 -1.52 -4.29 28.74
N ARG A 100 -1.90 -3.01 28.68
CA ARG A 100 -2.49 -2.29 29.83
C ARG A 100 -3.86 -2.82 30.21
N PHE A 101 -4.69 -3.19 29.23
CA PHE A 101 -5.99 -3.79 29.48
C PHE A 101 -5.86 -5.18 30.14
N PHE A 102 -4.92 -6.02 29.68
CA PHE A 102 -4.70 -7.34 30.27
C PHE A 102 -4.11 -7.31 31.67
N LYS A 103 -3.23 -6.35 31.96
CA LYS A 103 -2.73 -6.14 33.33
C LYS A 103 -3.83 -5.81 34.34
N LYS A 104 -4.99 -5.30 33.88
CA LYS A 104 -6.15 -5.01 34.72
C LYS A 104 -7.14 -6.18 34.84
N GLY A 105 -6.78 -7.38 34.35
CA GLY A 105 -7.64 -8.56 34.41
C GLY A 105 -8.73 -8.62 33.34
N ALA A 106 -8.68 -7.76 32.30
CA ALA A 106 -9.61 -7.87 31.18
C ALA A 106 -9.36 -9.17 30.39
N LEU A 107 -10.44 -9.77 29.88
CA LEU A 107 -10.36 -10.97 29.05
C LEU A 107 -9.75 -10.66 27.67
N ARG A 108 -8.94 -11.59 27.13
CA ARG A 108 -8.25 -11.47 25.83
C ARG A 108 -9.16 -11.14 24.65
N TRP A 109 -10.33 -11.76 24.60
CA TRP A 109 -11.30 -11.56 23.52
C TRP A 109 -11.91 -10.15 23.52
N VAL A 110 -11.97 -9.48 24.68
CA VAL A 110 -12.53 -8.11 24.77
C VAL A 110 -11.66 -7.14 23.98
N GLY A 111 -10.33 -7.24 24.09
CA GLY A 111 -9.41 -6.42 23.31
C GLY A 111 -9.56 -6.67 21.80
N ALA A 112 -9.71 -7.93 21.40
CA ALA A 112 -9.88 -8.31 20.00
C ALA A 112 -11.15 -7.73 19.35
N VAL A 113 -12.22 -7.48 20.12
CA VAL A 113 -13.46 -6.84 19.62
C VAL A 113 -13.40 -5.32 19.77
N LEU A 114 -12.91 -4.82 20.89
CA LEU A 114 -12.93 -3.40 21.23
C LEU A 114 -12.11 -2.56 20.24
N PHE A 115 -10.91 -2.99 19.87
CA PHE A 115 -10.02 -2.23 18.99
C PHE A 115 -10.59 -2.07 17.56
N PRO A 116 -11.07 -3.12 16.88
CA PRO A 116 -11.79 -2.99 15.62
C PRO A 116 -13.00 -2.06 15.70
N VAL A 117 -13.82 -2.17 16.75
CA VAL A 117 -15.02 -1.32 16.91
C VAL A 117 -14.64 0.15 17.05
N LEU A 118 -13.58 0.47 17.80
CA LEU A 118 -13.08 1.85 17.92
C LEU A 118 -12.55 2.39 16.58
N ALA A 119 -11.81 1.57 15.83
CA ALA A 119 -11.30 1.95 14.51
C ALA A 119 -12.45 2.19 13.52
N LEU A 120 -13.44 1.29 13.46
CA LEU A 120 -14.63 1.46 12.61
C LEU A 120 -15.47 2.67 13.01
N SER A 121 -15.62 2.95 14.30
CA SER A 121 -16.30 4.15 14.80
C SER A 121 -15.59 5.43 14.34
N ALA A 122 -14.25 5.46 14.43
CA ALA A 122 -13.46 6.58 13.93
C ALA A 122 -13.58 6.73 12.41
N CYS A 123 -13.55 5.64 11.65
CA CYS A 123 -13.78 5.66 10.20
C CYS A 123 -15.17 6.21 9.85
N GLY A 124 -16.23 5.76 10.53
CA GLY A 124 -17.59 6.25 10.31
C GLY A 124 -17.77 7.73 10.70
N TYR A 125 -17.09 8.19 11.75
CA TYR A 125 -17.09 9.61 12.11
C TYR A 125 -16.41 10.47 11.03
N VAL A 126 -15.27 10.01 10.52
CA VAL A 126 -14.55 10.71 9.46
C VAL A 126 -15.33 10.70 8.15
N GLU A 127 -16.01 9.60 7.81
CA GLU A 127 -16.89 9.51 6.64
C GLU A 127 -17.95 10.61 6.64
N LYS A 128 -18.55 10.86 7.80
CA LYS A 128 -19.59 11.88 7.97
C LYS A 128 -19.05 13.30 7.70
N GLN A 129 -17.79 13.56 8.06
CA GLN A 129 -17.17 14.89 7.90
C GLN A 129 -16.52 15.07 6.52
N HIS A 130 -16.01 13.98 5.94
CA HIS A 130 -15.25 13.98 4.70
C HIS A 130 -15.80 12.90 3.77
N PRO A 131 -16.79 13.22 2.92
CA PRO A 131 -17.47 12.23 2.08
C PRO A 131 -16.51 11.53 1.12
N TYR A 132 -15.38 12.14 0.73
CA TYR A 132 -14.36 11.49 -0.11
C TYR A 132 -13.35 10.64 0.67
N GLY A 133 -13.32 10.72 2.01
CA GLY A 133 -12.34 10.01 2.83
C GLY A 133 -12.66 8.52 3.05
N VAL A 134 -13.95 8.14 3.05
CA VAL A 134 -14.40 6.79 3.41
C VAL A 134 -15.63 6.40 2.57
N GLY A 135 -15.65 5.19 2.00
CA GLY A 135 -16.76 4.67 1.21
C GLY A 135 -16.34 3.54 0.26
N SER A 136 -17.27 3.04 -0.55
CA SER A 136 -16.99 2.07 -1.64
C SER A 136 -16.02 2.70 -2.64
N ASP A 137 -14.76 2.28 -2.57
CA ASP A 137 -13.68 2.88 -3.34
C ASP A 137 -13.89 2.72 -4.85
N ILE A 138 -14.57 1.66 -5.29
CA ILE A 138 -14.67 1.33 -6.73
C ILE A 138 -15.49 2.39 -7.49
N SER A 139 -16.71 2.69 -7.04
CA SER A 139 -17.57 3.65 -7.76
C SER A 139 -16.99 5.06 -7.77
N ARG A 140 -16.33 5.45 -6.68
CA ARG A 140 -15.66 6.75 -6.59
C ARG A 140 -14.35 6.81 -7.35
N LEU A 141 -13.64 5.69 -7.46
CA LEU A 141 -12.44 5.56 -8.29
C LEU A 141 -12.82 5.81 -9.75
N TYR A 142 -13.92 5.23 -10.24
CA TYR A 142 -14.44 5.53 -11.57
C TYR A 142 -14.76 7.02 -11.76
N GLN A 143 -15.48 7.64 -10.83
CA GLN A 143 -15.80 9.07 -10.88
C GLN A 143 -14.55 9.96 -10.89
N LEU A 144 -13.53 9.61 -10.10
CA LEU A 144 -12.26 10.34 -10.05
C LEU A 144 -11.43 10.15 -11.33
N VAL A 145 -11.43 8.96 -11.93
CA VAL A 145 -10.77 8.70 -13.22
C VAL A 145 -11.47 9.47 -14.34
N GLU A 146 -12.80 9.45 -14.37
CA GLU A 146 -13.61 10.21 -15.34
C GLU A 146 -13.38 11.71 -15.18
N TYR A 147 -13.35 12.22 -13.94
CA TYR A 147 -13.01 13.60 -13.65
C TYR A 147 -11.57 13.96 -14.08
N ALA A 148 -10.60 13.09 -13.80
CA ALA A 148 -9.22 13.32 -14.24
C ALA A 148 -9.11 13.34 -15.77
N ALA A 149 -9.85 12.48 -16.46
CA ALA A 149 -9.90 12.46 -17.92
C ALA A 149 -10.55 13.73 -18.50
N SER A 150 -11.59 14.27 -17.85
CA SER A 150 -12.25 15.50 -18.31
C SER A 150 -11.39 16.75 -18.13
N LEU A 151 -10.46 16.77 -17.17
CA LEU A 151 -9.46 17.84 -17.02
C LEU A 151 -8.56 17.99 -18.26
N ASP A 152 -8.30 16.90 -18.99
CA ASP A 152 -7.48 16.93 -20.21
C ASP A 152 -8.30 17.38 -21.43
N ALA A 153 -9.56 16.91 -21.51
CA ALA A 153 -10.43 17.16 -22.65
C ALA A 153 -10.95 18.60 -22.72
N ALA A 154 -11.11 19.25 -21.56
CA ALA A 154 -11.73 20.56 -21.48
C ALA A 154 -10.81 21.56 -20.80
N ASN A 155 -10.19 22.44 -21.62
CA ASN A 155 -9.77 23.76 -21.14
C ASN A 155 -10.99 24.59 -20.65
N ASP A 156 -12.21 24.10 -20.81
CA ASP A 156 -13.46 24.69 -20.33
C ASP A 156 -14.11 23.73 -19.30
N ILE A 157 -13.70 23.84 -18.04
CA ILE A 157 -14.25 23.05 -16.92
C ILE A 157 -15.75 23.38 -16.81
N SER A 158 -16.62 22.50 -17.32
CA SER A 158 -18.06 22.65 -17.14
C SER A 158 -18.38 22.62 -15.63
N ASP A 159 -18.95 23.72 -15.13
CA ASP A 159 -19.19 23.97 -13.70
C ASP A 159 -20.06 22.92 -12.98
N ASP A 160 -20.73 22.03 -13.72
CA ASP A 160 -21.69 21.06 -13.20
C ASP A 160 -21.07 19.78 -12.60
N CYS A 161 -19.81 19.47 -12.89
CA CYS A 161 -19.14 18.29 -12.33
C CYS A 161 -18.54 18.58 -10.96
N ALA A 162 -19.39 18.58 -9.93
CA ALA A 162 -19.09 18.57 -8.49
C ALA A 162 -18.24 19.76 -7.97
N PRO A 163 -18.84 20.74 -7.27
CA PRO A 163 -18.14 21.94 -6.75
C PRO A 163 -17.02 21.64 -5.74
N LEU A 164 -16.93 20.40 -5.23
CA LEU A 164 -16.02 20.01 -4.16
C LEU A 164 -14.65 19.51 -4.66
N ILE A 165 -14.50 19.22 -5.96
CA ILE A 165 -13.26 18.67 -6.54
C ILE A 165 -12.29 19.77 -7.03
N LYS A 166 -12.70 21.04 -7.01
CA LYS A 166 -11.94 22.14 -7.61
C LYS A 166 -10.64 22.50 -6.88
N ASP A 167 -10.51 22.15 -5.61
CA ASP A 167 -9.37 22.55 -4.79
C ASP A 167 -8.32 21.43 -4.68
N PRO A 168 -7.05 21.66 -5.06
CA PRO A 168 -5.98 20.64 -4.94
C PRO A 168 -5.75 20.24 -3.48
N THR A 169 -5.98 21.17 -2.55
CA THR A 169 -5.82 20.92 -1.11
C THR A 169 -6.86 19.94 -0.58
N THR A 170 -8.10 19.94 -1.07
CA THR A 170 -9.13 19.01 -0.58
C THR A 170 -8.82 17.58 -1.02
N MET A 171 -8.33 17.40 -2.26
CA MET A 171 -7.89 16.11 -2.78
C MET A 171 -6.65 15.58 -2.05
N LEU A 172 -5.68 16.46 -1.73
CA LEU A 172 -4.53 16.09 -0.91
C LEU A 172 -4.95 15.66 0.50
N HIS A 173 -5.85 16.41 1.14
CA HIS A 173 -6.39 16.01 2.44
C HIS A 173 -7.12 14.67 2.36
N ALA A 174 -7.91 14.42 1.31
CA ALA A 174 -8.59 13.14 1.10
C ALA A 174 -7.59 11.98 0.99
N ALA A 175 -6.50 12.16 0.23
CA ALA A 175 -5.42 11.16 0.11
C ALA A 175 -4.78 10.84 1.47
N LEU A 176 -4.40 11.87 2.24
CA LEU A 176 -3.79 11.72 3.57
C LEU A 176 -4.73 11.06 4.57
N LEU A 177 -6.01 11.46 4.55
CA LEU A 177 -7.03 10.91 5.41
C LEU A 177 -7.26 9.43 5.09
N LYS A 178 -7.34 9.07 3.80
CA LYS A 178 -7.51 7.68 3.35
C LYS A 178 -6.36 6.79 3.81
N VAL A 179 -5.12 7.26 3.63
CA VAL A 179 -3.91 6.58 4.13
C VAL A 179 -3.98 6.40 5.64
N THR A 180 -4.37 7.44 6.37
CA THR A 180 -4.47 7.41 7.83
C THR A 180 -5.51 6.41 8.32
N LEU A 181 -6.69 6.39 7.72
CA LEU A 181 -7.76 5.46 8.08
C LEU A 181 -7.45 4.01 7.71
N THR A 182 -6.75 3.82 6.58
CA THR A 182 -6.27 2.50 6.17
C THR A 182 -5.23 1.99 7.17
N ALA A 183 -4.28 2.83 7.57
CA ALA A 183 -3.28 2.50 8.58
C ALA A 183 -3.91 2.25 9.96
N LEU A 184 -4.91 3.05 10.35
CA LEU A 184 -5.69 2.85 11.58
C LEU A 184 -6.40 1.50 11.56
N SER A 185 -7.07 1.19 10.46
CA SER A 185 -7.86 -0.04 10.35
C SER A 185 -6.97 -1.27 10.47
N LEU A 186 -5.89 -1.32 9.71
CA LEU A 186 -4.92 -2.42 9.74
C LEU A 186 -4.17 -2.50 11.06
N GLY A 187 -3.74 -1.36 11.60
CA GLY A 187 -3.01 -1.30 12.87
C GLY A 187 -3.83 -1.76 14.07
N PHE A 188 -5.16 -1.57 14.02
CA PHE A 188 -6.09 -2.06 15.03
C PHE A 188 -6.51 -3.54 14.82
N GLY A 189 -6.05 -4.17 13.73
CA GLY A 189 -6.26 -5.59 13.45
C GLY A 189 -7.51 -5.91 12.64
N LEU A 190 -8.09 -4.94 11.93
CA LEU A 190 -9.14 -5.24 10.94
C LEU A 190 -8.54 -6.03 9.77
N VAL A 191 -9.21 -7.10 9.38
CA VAL A 191 -8.84 -7.91 8.22
C VAL A 191 -9.39 -7.23 6.97
N GLY A 192 -8.50 -6.71 6.12
CA GLY A 192 -8.88 -6.00 4.90
C GLY A 192 -7.76 -5.96 3.87
N GLY A 193 -8.10 -5.64 2.63
CA GLY A 193 -7.13 -5.45 1.55
C GLY A 193 -6.46 -4.08 1.65
N ILE A 194 -5.14 -4.04 1.44
CA ILE A 194 -4.35 -2.79 1.48
C ILE A 194 -4.30 -2.08 0.13
N VAL A 195 -4.46 -2.81 -0.97
CA VAL A 195 -4.18 -2.31 -2.33
C VAL A 195 -5.23 -1.29 -2.76
N LEU A 196 -6.52 -1.60 -2.64
CA LEU A 196 -7.59 -0.73 -3.13
C LEU A 196 -7.62 0.64 -2.43
N PRO A 197 -7.55 0.74 -1.07
CA PRO A 197 -7.52 2.04 -0.41
C PRO A 197 -6.29 2.89 -0.76
N LEU A 198 -5.16 2.25 -1.06
CA LEU A 198 -3.92 2.93 -1.43
C LEU A 198 -3.90 3.36 -2.89
N LEU A 199 -4.49 2.58 -3.80
CA LEU A 199 -4.78 3.02 -5.16
C LEU A 199 -5.71 4.24 -5.11
N PHE A 200 -6.77 4.21 -4.30
CA PHE A 200 -7.66 5.36 -4.15
C PHE A 200 -6.93 6.59 -3.60
N ALA A 201 -6.09 6.43 -2.58
CA ALA A 201 -5.28 7.54 -2.05
C ALA A 201 -4.30 8.09 -3.10
N GLY A 202 -3.67 7.22 -3.88
CA GLY A 202 -2.81 7.61 -5.00
C GLY A 202 -3.58 8.35 -6.09
N LEU A 203 -4.81 7.94 -6.38
CA LEU A 203 -5.68 8.62 -7.35
C LEU A 203 -6.07 10.03 -6.85
N CYS A 204 -6.44 10.19 -5.58
CA CYS A 204 -6.69 11.50 -4.99
C CYS A 204 -5.43 12.39 -5.05
N LEU A 205 -4.25 11.84 -4.77
CA LEU A 205 -2.99 12.57 -4.91
C LEU A 205 -2.72 12.95 -6.37
N ALA A 206 -3.02 12.07 -7.32
CA ALA A 206 -2.83 12.33 -8.74
C ALA A 206 -3.69 13.50 -9.22
N VAL A 207 -4.98 13.50 -8.84
CA VAL A 207 -5.90 14.62 -9.13
C VAL A 207 -5.42 15.91 -8.47
N ALA A 208 -4.95 15.84 -7.21
CA ALA A 208 -4.37 17.01 -6.54
C ALA A 208 -3.16 17.59 -7.29
N VAL A 209 -2.28 16.72 -7.82
CA VAL A 209 -1.11 17.13 -8.63
C VAL A 209 -1.55 17.72 -9.96
N LEU A 210 -2.53 17.14 -10.64
CA LEU A 210 -3.06 17.67 -11.91
C LEU A 210 -3.69 19.05 -11.73
N LEU A 211 -4.46 19.25 -10.67
CA LEU A 211 -5.02 20.56 -10.32
C LEU A 211 -3.93 21.59 -9.96
N ALA A 212 -2.84 21.15 -9.32
CA ALA A 212 -1.74 22.02 -8.95
C ALA A 212 -0.79 22.36 -10.12
N VAL A 213 -0.61 21.43 -11.06
CA VAL A 213 0.30 21.54 -12.20
C VAL A 213 -0.42 21.05 -13.47
N PRO A 214 -1.31 21.88 -14.04
CA PRO A 214 -2.15 21.49 -15.19
C PRO A 214 -1.35 21.30 -16.50
N SER A 215 -0.07 21.66 -16.52
CA SER A 215 0.81 21.43 -17.68
C SER A 215 1.27 19.98 -17.82
N LEU A 216 1.03 19.12 -16.83
CA LEU A 216 1.41 17.71 -16.89
C LEU A 216 0.33 16.87 -17.57
N PRO A 217 0.71 15.97 -18.49
CA PRO A 217 -0.26 15.11 -19.18
C PRO A 217 -0.95 14.16 -18.20
N VAL A 218 -2.29 14.16 -18.23
CA VAL A 218 -3.14 13.31 -17.36
C VAL A 218 -2.75 11.84 -17.48
N LEU A 219 -2.50 11.38 -18.70
CA LEU A 219 -2.12 9.99 -19.01
C LEU A 219 -0.80 9.55 -18.38
N VAL A 220 0.06 10.49 -17.98
CA VAL A 220 1.30 10.19 -17.23
C VAL A 220 1.04 10.30 -15.74
N VAL A 221 0.50 11.43 -15.27
CA VAL A 221 0.34 11.69 -13.82
C VAL A 221 -0.55 10.67 -13.16
N LEU A 222 -1.70 10.38 -13.77
CA LEU A 222 -2.74 9.54 -13.19
C LEU A 222 -2.23 8.13 -12.87
N PRO A 223 -1.74 7.32 -13.85
CA PRO A 223 -1.22 5.99 -13.53
C PRO A 223 0.06 6.05 -12.71
N CYS A 224 1.00 6.96 -13.01
CA CYS A 224 2.27 7.04 -12.29
C CYS A 224 2.04 7.22 -10.79
N VAL A 225 1.26 8.23 -10.39
CA VAL A 225 1.04 8.51 -8.97
C VAL A 225 0.23 7.40 -8.31
N THR A 226 -0.83 6.94 -8.97
CA THR A 226 -1.78 5.94 -8.44
C THR A 226 -1.10 4.63 -8.06
N VAL A 227 -0.34 3.99 -8.96
CA VAL A 227 0.34 2.75 -8.60
C VAL A 227 1.60 2.94 -7.79
N SER A 228 2.28 4.08 -7.93
CA SER A 228 3.54 4.31 -7.20
C SER A 228 3.33 4.33 -5.69
N VAL A 229 2.16 4.76 -5.21
CA VAL A 229 1.83 4.68 -3.78
C VAL A 229 1.83 3.22 -3.31
N CYS A 230 1.21 2.31 -4.05
CA CYS A 230 1.20 0.88 -3.74
C CYS A 230 2.57 0.22 -3.91
N GLY A 231 3.26 0.54 -5.01
CA GLY A 231 4.58 0.00 -5.31
C GLY A 231 5.70 0.53 -4.40
N SER A 232 5.44 1.57 -3.61
CA SER A 232 6.40 2.12 -2.68
C SER A 232 6.78 1.19 -1.53
N PHE A 233 5.98 0.14 -1.24
CA PHE A 233 6.29 -0.85 -0.19
C PHE A 233 6.10 -2.30 -0.64
N VAL A 234 5.52 -2.53 -1.82
CA VAL A 234 5.41 -3.85 -2.44
C VAL A 234 6.47 -3.96 -3.55
N PRO A 235 7.42 -4.91 -3.49
CA PRO A 235 8.57 -5.02 -4.40
C PRO A 235 8.22 -5.56 -5.79
N LEU A 236 7.12 -5.11 -6.38
CA LEU A 236 6.57 -5.64 -7.63
C LEU A 236 6.37 -4.54 -8.69
N PRO A 237 7.42 -3.78 -9.08
CA PRO A 237 7.27 -2.65 -10.01
C PRO A 237 6.72 -3.07 -11.38
N PHE A 238 7.11 -4.25 -11.87
CA PHE A 238 6.60 -4.80 -13.13
C PHE A 238 5.11 -5.11 -13.07
N PHE A 239 4.66 -5.73 -11.97
CA PHE A 239 3.24 -6.05 -11.77
C PHE A 239 2.37 -4.80 -11.81
N PHE A 240 2.74 -3.76 -11.05
CA PHE A 240 1.97 -2.52 -11.00
C PHE A 240 1.97 -1.76 -12.34
N SER A 241 3.09 -1.76 -13.04
CA SER A 241 3.18 -1.14 -14.37
C SER A 241 2.28 -1.87 -15.36
N PHE A 242 2.35 -3.20 -15.38
CA PHE A 242 1.50 -4.05 -16.21
C PHE A 242 0.02 -3.93 -15.87
N LEU A 243 -0.31 -3.85 -14.57
CA LEU A 243 -1.67 -3.65 -14.09
C LEU A 243 -2.25 -2.35 -14.63
N MET A 244 -1.51 -1.23 -14.57
CA MET A 244 -2.02 0.06 -15.08
C MET A 244 -2.13 0.11 -16.59
N VAL A 245 -1.15 -0.43 -17.33
CA VAL A 245 -1.25 -0.54 -18.79
C VAL A 245 -2.40 -1.45 -19.21
N SER A 246 -2.73 -2.47 -18.41
CA SER A 246 -3.87 -3.33 -18.68
C SER A 246 -5.20 -2.66 -18.32
N VAL A 247 -5.25 -1.88 -17.25
CA VAL A 247 -6.47 -1.24 -16.73
C VAL A 247 -6.86 -0.03 -17.58
N LEU A 248 -5.89 0.82 -17.94
CA LEU A 248 -6.12 1.99 -18.78
C LEU A 248 -5.96 1.63 -20.26
N PRO A 249 -6.80 2.15 -21.17
CA PRO A 249 -6.65 1.94 -22.61
C PRO A 249 -5.51 2.82 -23.17
N VAL A 250 -4.30 2.67 -22.63
CA VAL A 250 -3.12 3.44 -23.00
C VAL A 250 -2.18 2.62 -23.86
N ASP A 251 -1.49 3.30 -24.78
CA ASP A 251 -0.42 2.69 -25.55
C ASP A 251 0.75 2.25 -24.66
N GLY A 252 1.48 1.24 -25.10
CA GLY A 252 2.64 0.70 -24.37
C GLY A 252 3.74 1.73 -24.09
N SER A 253 3.76 2.86 -24.81
CA SER A 253 4.67 3.99 -24.59
C SER A 253 4.49 4.65 -23.21
N VAL A 254 3.30 4.57 -22.61
CA VAL A 254 3.01 5.06 -21.25
C VAL A 254 3.59 4.12 -20.18
N GLY A 255 3.90 2.86 -20.53
CA GLY A 255 4.45 1.89 -19.58
C GLY A 255 5.80 2.31 -18.98
N ALA A 256 6.66 2.97 -19.77
CA ALA A 256 7.98 3.41 -19.33
C ALA A 256 7.95 4.42 -18.16
N PRO A 257 7.21 5.56 -18.24
CA PRO A 257 7.11 6.48 -17.10
C PRO A 257 6.46 5.84 -15.88
N ILE A 258 5.43 4.99 -16.05
CA ILE A 258 4.82 4.28 -14.91
C ILE A 258 5.87 3.44 -14.18
N PHE A 259 6.66 2.67 -14.93
CA PHE A 259 7.72 1.85 -14.36
C PHE A 259 8.76 2.68 -13.61
N VAL A 260 9.23 3.78 -14.20
CA VAL A 260 10.20 4.70 -13.56
C VAL A 260 9.62 5.30 -12.27
N SER A 261 8.36 5.72 -12.28
CA SER A 261 7.68 6.28 -11.11
C SER A 261 7.59 5.24 -9.97
N VAL A 262 7.17 4.02 -10.29
CA VAL A 262 7.05 2.95 -9.28
C VAL A 262 8.43 2.58 -8.73
N LEU A 263 9.44 2.47 -9.60
CA LEU A 263 10.82 2.20 -9.19
C LEU A 263 11.37 3.32 -8.30
N ALA A 264 11.14 4.59 -8.65
CA ALA A 264 11.55 5.73 -7.83
C ALA A 264 10.89 5.68 -6.44
N ALA A 265 9.58 5.46 -6.37
CA ALA A 265 8.85 5.34 -5.10
C ALA A 265 9.38 4.18 -4.23
N TYR A 266 9.63 3.03 -4.84
CA TYR A 266 10.18 1.85 -4.19
C TYR A 266 11.60 2.09 -3.67
N THR A 267 12.48 2.66 -4.52
CA THR A 267 13.87 2.97 -4.15
C THR A 267 13.96 4.01 -3.04
N LEU A 268 13.03 4.97 -2.98
CA LEU A 268 12.97 5.94 -1.89
C LEU A 268 12.73 5.23 -0.55
N ASN A 269 11.74 4.34 -0.47
CA ASN A 269 11.40 3.70 0.80
C ASN A 269 12.39 2.60 1.23
N ILE A 270 12.93 1.85 0.28
CA ILE A 270 13.91 0.79 0.59
C ILE A 270 15.32 1.32 0.69
N GLY A 271 15.70 2.31 -0.11
CA GLY A 271 16.99 3.00 -0.02
C GLY A 271 17.17 3.67 1.34
N LEU A 272 16.08 4.12 1.98
CA LEU A 272 16.10 4.61 3.36
C LEU A 272 16.29 3.51 4.41
N GLY A 273 16.24 2.23 4.03
CA GLY A 273 16.44 1.09 4.93
C GLY A 273 15.34 0.90 5.98
N PHE A 274 14.24 1.65 5.89
CA PHE A 274 13.19 1.64 6.92
C PHE A 274 12.49 0.29 7.02
N ILE A 275 12.14 -0.30 5.88
CA ILE A 275 11.48 -1.61 5.81
C ILE A 275 12.42 -2.71 6.31
N PRO A 276 13.66 -2.87 5.77
CA PRO A 276 14.62 -3.83 6.31
C PRO A 276 14.83 -3.67 7.82
N PHE A 277 15.00 -2.43 8.30
CA PHE A 277 15.20 -2.17 9.73
C PHE A 277 14.01 -2.61 10.59
N ALA A 278 12.78 -2.30 10.17
CA ALA A 278 11.58 -2.71 10.87
C ALA A 278 11.43 -4.23 10.90
N LEU A 279 11.70 -4.90 9.77
CA LEU A 279 11.66 -6.36 9.64
C LEU A 279 12.72 -7.03 10.51
N THR A 280 13.99 -6.65 10.40
CA THR A 280 15.09 -7.21 11.20
C THR A 280 14.83 -7.07 12.70
N ARG A 281 14.25 -5.96 13.15
CA ARG A 281 13.90 -5.76 14.56
C ARG A 281 12.79 -6.72 15.01
N LYS A 282 11.80 -6.99 14.16
CA LYS A 282 10.70 -7.94 14.44
C LYS A 282 11.23 -9.38 14.48
N THR A 283 12.04 -9.75 13.50
CA THR A 283 12.74 -11.05 13.43
C THR A 283 13.55 -11.32 14.68
N ARG A 284 14.41 -10.37 15.08
CA ARG A 284 15.30 -10.55 16.21
C ARG A 284 14.53 -10.82 17.50
N LYS A 285 13.44 -10.10 17.74
CA LYS A 285 12.57 -10.34 18.91
C LYS A 285 11.91 -11.71 18.87
N LEU A 286 11.42 -12.12 17.70
CA LEU A 286 10.81 -13.44 17.54
C LEU A 286 11.84 -14.56 17.78
N GLN A 287 13.06 -14.39 17.26
CA GLN A 287 14.14 -15.34 17.44
C GLN A 287 14.62 -15.41 18.89
N GLU A 288 14.70 -14.27 19.59
CA GLU A 288 14.96 -14.21 21.04
C GLU A 288 13.86 -14.96 21.82
N GLU A 289 12.57 -14.74 21.50
CA GLU A 289 11.45 -15.45 22.15
C GLU A 289 11.48 -16.96 21.91
N ILE A 290 11.75 -17.42 20.68
CA ILE A 290 11.88 -18.84 20.34
C ILE A 290 13.05 -19.48 21.10
N THR A 291 14.18 -18.79 21.16
CA THR A 291 15.37 -19.28 21.88
C THR A 291 15.10 -19.40 23.37
N MET A 292 14.43 -18.42 23.97
CA MET A 292 14.04 -18.47 25.38
C MET A 292 13.10 -19.65 25.69
N ARG A 293 12.10 -19.92 24.85
CA ARG A 293 11.19 -21.07 25.02
C ARG A 293 11.92 -22.40 24.96
N ARG A 294 12.81 -22.55 23.96
CA ARG A 294 13.59 -23.78 23.81
C ARG A 294 14.50 -24.03 25.02
N ASN A 295 15.11 -22.98 25.58
CA ASN A 295 15.92 -23.11 26.79
C ASN A 295 15.09 -23.50 28.02
N GLN A 296 13.85 -23.03 28.13
CA GLN A 296 12.93 -23.43 29.20
C GLN A 296 12.51 -24.90 29.07
N GLU A 297 12.24 -25.36 27.85
CA GLU A 297 11.93 -26.78 27.56
C GLU A 297 13.12 -27.67 27.96
N TYR A 298 14.35 -27.30 27.59
CA TYR A 298 15.54 -28.06 27.99
C TYR A 298 15.78 -28.09 29.50
N GLN A 299 15.45 -27.01 30.22
CA GLN A 299 15.55 -26.99 31.68
C GLN A 299 14.55 -27.95 32.33
N HIS A 300 13.31 -27.98 31.83
CA HIS A 300 12.29 -28.88 32.32
C HIS A 300 12.64 -30.36 32.06
N ASP A 301 13.09 -30.68 30.84
CA ASP A 301 13.53 -32.04 30.48
C ASP A 301 14.73 -32.49 31.32
N PHE A 302 15.64 -31.57 31.63
CA PHE A 302 16.80 -31.86 32.47
C PHE A 302 16.38 -32.14 33.92
N GLU A 303 15.48 -31.34 34.51
CA GLU A 303 14.96 -31.56 35.86
C GLU A 303 14.21 -32.89 35.99
N ASP A 304 13.45 -33.28 34.98
CA ASP A 304 12.75 -34.58 34.93
C ASP A 304 13.70 -35.78 34.77
N SER A 305 14.88 -35.56 34.15
CA SER A 305 15.88 -36.61 33.93
C SER A 305 16.76 -36.91 35.16
N LEU A 306 16.76 -36.04 36.19
CA LEU A 306 17.56 -36.24 37.38
C LEU A 306 16.96 -37.39 38.23
N PRO A 307 17.75 -38.43 38.58
CA PRO A 307 17.26 -39.55 39.36
C PRO A 307 16.77 -39.06 40.73
N ARG A 308 15.47 -39.27 41.01
CA ARG A 308 14.88 -38.96 42.32
C ARG A 308 15.52 -39.89 43.36
N MET A 309 16.50 -39.38 44.10
CA MET A 309 17.03 -40.08 45.27
C MET A 309 15.96 -40.05 46.36
N SER A 310 15.21 -41.15 46.47
CA SER A 310 14.26 -41.45 47.56
C SER A 310 14.95 -42.20 48.69
#